data_AF-A0A3D8TW09-F1
#
_entry.id   AF-A0A3D8TW09-F1
#
_cell.length_a   1.000
_cell.length_b   1.000
_cell.length_c   1.000
_cell.angle_alpha   90.00
_cell.angle_beta   90.00
_cell.angle_gamma   90.00
#
_symmetry.space_group_name_H-M   'P 1'
#
loop_
_entity.id
_entity.type
_entity.pdbx_description
1 polymer ?
#
loop_
_entity_poly.entity_id
_entity_poly.type
_entity_poly.pdbx_seq_one_letter_code
_entity_poly.pdbx_strand_id
1 'polypeptide(L)'
;MQATDVQMIADRWMLESRRLINWGSYEGYHEFRPSTDHKLPVTLLAGASESGKSTLVDAQISLLYPTGTPFNKASNSGRSERSDYTYLRGMVGVGSTETGDEPLYLRGRDENGAPQPVWGAIVDTYRNQTTGQVLSCAKFLYLMPGDGRGDVRRQYVVWGKPVDPRRMDQYRDAPFTPAQLKATYPDCLTFPSAEAFHTHIWSAMGLSEAACRLLHKIQSADAPSRLDDIFKQGVLGVPEALDLARTTVEDYERYDENFHAMDEKTRRMDTLRGIQQAYGEYAAARGKARAFEPVKPAVDGTVPAVLRDWALARMRGEVAVQLPADSAEQQNSEAEAKLLRRRTEDLHTRLDMIRGQMQG
;
A
#
# COMPACT_ATOMS: atom_id res chain seq x y z
N MET A 1 12.12 38.85 40.41
CA MET A 1 12.15 37.92 39.26
C MET A 1 10.79 37.27 39.16
N GLN A 2 9.92 37.79 38.31
CA GLN A 2 8.65 37.14 37.98
C GLN A 2 8.97 35.95 37.07
N ALA A 3 8.43 34.78 37.42
CA ALA A 3 8.46 33.61 36.57
C ALA A 3 7.75 33.96 35.26
N THR A 4 8.50 33.93 34.17
CA THR A 4 7.94 33.98 32.83
C THR A 4 7.13 32.71 32.66
N ASP A 5 5.81 32.80 32.81
CA ASP A 5 4.89 31.77 32.34
C ASP A 5 5.14 31.62 30.83
N VAL A 6 5.89 30.59 30.46
CA VAL A 6 5.96 30.12 29.07
C VAL A 6 4.61 29.46 28.80
N GLN A 7 3.58 30.28 28.60
CA GLN A 7 2.40 29.82 27.87
C GLN A 7 2.92 29.41 26.50
N MET A 8 2.85 28.11 26.16
CA MET A 8 2.93 27.70 24.77
C MET A 8 1.76 28.37 24.05
N ILE A 9 2.03 29.50 23.41
CA ILE A 9 1.07 30.16 22.55
C ILE A 9 0.93 29.22 21.35
N ALA A 10 -0.16 28.45 21.32
CA ALA A 10 -0.48 27.63 20.18
C ALA A 10 -0.49 28.50 18.91
N ASP A 11 0.14 28.01 17.85
CA ASP A 11 0.18 28.72 16.57
C ASP A 11 -1.23 29.03 16.10
N ARG A 12 -1.56 30.32 16.01
CA ARG A 12 -2.89 30.77 15.63
C ARG A 12 -2.92 31.12 14.16
N TRP A 13 -3.17 30.11 13.33
CA TRP A 13 -3.42 30.29 11.90
C TRP A 13 -4.82 30.88 11.66
N MET A 14 -4.86 32.02 10.98
CA MET A 14 -6.09 32.72 10.61
C MET A 14 -6.23 32.77 9.09
N LEU A 15 -7.39 32.44 8.55
CA LEU A 15 -7.69 32.64 7.13
C LEU A 15 -7.69 34.15 6.84
N GLU A 16 -6.75 34.61 6.02
CA GLU A 16 -6.63 36.03 5.61
C GLU A 16 -7.44 36.30 4.34
N SER A 17 -7.42 35.36 3.39
CA SER A 17 -8.22 35.45 2.17
C SER A 17 -8.52 34.09 1.57
N ARG A 18 -9.69 33.97 0.94
CA ARG A 18 -10.07 32.89 0.02
C ARG A 18 -10.29 33.48 -1.36
N ARG A 19 -9.56 33.00 -2.36
CA ARG A 19 -9.69 33.40 -3.76
C ARG A 19 -10.24 32.23 -4.56
N LEU A 20 -11.24 32.51 -5.39
CA LEU A 20 -11.94 31.52 -6.20
C LEU A 20 -11.84 31.91 -7.68
N ILE A 21 -11.68 30.90 -8.53
CA ILE A 21 -11.89 30.99 -9.99
C ILE A 21 -12.90 29.92 -10.37
N ASN A 22 -14.00 30.32 -11.03
CA ASN A 22 -14.97 29.40 -11.66
C ASN A 22 -15.46 28.27 -10.72
N TRP A 23 -15.94 28.63 -9.53
CA TRP A 23 -16.36 27.69 -8.49
C TRP A 23 -17.83 27.87 -8.11
N GLY A 24 -18.67 26.89 -8.44
CA GLY A 24 -20.12 26.94 -8.26
C GLY A 24 -20.73 28.14 -8.98
N SER A 25 -21.48 28.97 -8.25
CA SER A 25 -22.06 30.22 -8.76
C SER A 25 -21.04 31.34 -8.98
N TYR A 26 -19.79 31.20 -8.51
CA TYR A 26 -18.75 32.22 -8.66
C TYR A 26 -18.04 32.08 -10.01
N GLU A 27 -18.38 32.95 -10.97
CA GLU A 27 -17.73 33.03 -12.28
C GLU A 27 -16.58 34.04 -12.31
N GLY A 28 -15.45 33.67 -12.90
CA GLY A 28 -14.25 34.50 -12.89
C GLY A 28 -13.61 34.59 -11.50
N TYR A 29 -12.86 35.67 -11.26
CA TYR A 29 -12.13 35.89 -10.00
C TYR A 29 -13.00 36.51 -8.92
N HIS A 30 -13.03 35.85 -7.76
CA HIS A 30 -13.66 36.35 -6.54
C HIS A 30 -12.70 36.24 -5.36
N GLU A 31 -12.72 37.23 -4.47
CA GLU A 31 -11.92 37.23 -3.24
C GLU A 31 -12.81 37.49 -2.03
N PHE A 32 -12.78 36.57 -1.08
CA PHE A 32 -13.41 36.68 0.22
C PHE A 32 -12.34 36.91 1.29
N ARG A 33 -12.51 37.93 2.12
CA ARG A 33 -11.61 38.25 3.24
C ARG A 33 -12.40 38.25 4.54
N PRO A 34 -12.30 37.19 5.36
CA PRO A 34 -12.93 37.19 6.67
C PRO A 34 -12.20 38.14 7.63
N SER A 35 -12.86 38.51 8.74
CA SER A 35 -12.25 39.26 9.83
C SER A 35 -11.09 38.49 10.45
N THR A 36 -9.90 39.10 10.42
CA THR A 36 -8.72 38.66 11.15
C THR A 36 -8.52 39.46 12.44
N ASP A 37 -9.55 40.18 12.90
CA ASP A 37 -9.48 41.01 14.10
C ASP A 37 -9.19 40.17 15.36
N HIS A 38 -8.32 40.68 16.22
CA HIS A 38 -7.87 39.97 17.42
C HIS A 38 -8.96 39.87 18.50
N LYS A 39 -9.90 40.82 18.56
CA LYS A 39 -11.02 40.89 19.52
C LYS A 39 -12.29 40.26 18.96
N LEU A 40 -12.58 40.46 17.67
CA LEU A 40 -13.78 39.92 17.01
C LEU A 40 -13.44 39.19 15.70
N PRO A 41 -12.83 38.00 15.78
CA PRO A 41 -12.45 37.16 14.63
C PRO A 41 -13.67 36.43 14.03
N VAL A 42 -14.81 37.10 13.92
CA VAL A 42 -16.09 36.51 13.46
C VAL A 42 -16.50 37.19 12.16
N THR A 43 -16.89 36.38 11.18
CA THR A 43 -17.46 36.85 9.92
C THR A 43 -18.82 36.20 9.72
N LEU A 44 -19.87 37.03 9.67
CA LEU A 44 -21.23 36.55 9.39
C LEU A 44 -21.47 36.55 7.87
N LEU A 45 -21.79 35.38 7.32
CA LEU A 45 -22.23 35.24 5.93
C LEU A 45 -23.76 35.34 5.85
N ALA A 46 -24.27 36.50 5.44
CA ALA A 46 -25.69 36.76 5.29
C ALA A 46 -26.09 36.92 3.81
N GLY A 47 -27.31 36.52 3.45
CA GLY A 47 -27.83 36.63 2.09
C GLY A 47 -29.02 35.68 1.85
N ALA A 48 -29.80 35.93 0.79
CA ALA A 48 -30.95 35.11 0.40
C ALA A 48 -30.58 33.64 0.14
N SER A 49 -31.55 32.72 0.14
CA SER A 49 -31.29 31.34 -0.28
C SER A 49 -30.64 31.32 -1.67
N GLU A 50 -29.77 30.34 -1.93
CA GLU A 50 -29.09 30.14 -3.22
C GLU A 50 -28.13 31.28 -3.64
N SER A 51 -27.84 32.24 -2.76
CA SER A 51 -26.91 33.35 -3.03
C SER A 51 -25.40 32.97 -3.06
N GLY A 52 -25.06 31.67 -3.11
CA GLY A 52 -23.66 31.20 -3.13
C GLY A 52 -22.96 31.07 -1.76
N LYS A 53 -23.63 31.35 -0.63
CA LYS A 53 -23.03 31.21 0.73
C LYS A 53 -22.47 29.82 0.99
N SER A 54 -23.26 28.78 0.71
CA SER A 54 -22.83 27.39 0.87
C SER A 54 -21.69 27.03 -0.09
N THR A 55 -21.68 27.57 -1.30
CA THR A 55 -20.59 27.39 -2.27
C THR A 55 -19.25 27.91 -1.73
N LEU A 56 -19.28 29.06 -1.03
CA LEU A 56 -18.09 29.62 -0.39
C LEU A 56 -17.57 28.75 0.76
N VAL A 57 -18.48 28.19 1.58
CA VAL A 57 -18.13 27.27 2.68
C VAL A 57 -17.61 25.93 2.14
N ASP A 58 -18.29 25.39 1.12
CA ASP A 58 -17.93 24.13 0.46
C ASP A 58 -16.56 24.23 -0.24
N ALA A 59 -16.11 25.42 -0.64
CA ALA A 59 -14.74 25.61 -1.11
C ALA A 59 -13.70 25.23 -0.04
N GLN A 60 -13.97 25.52 1.24
CA GLN A 60 -13.11 25.10 2.35
C GLN A 60 -13.08 23.58 2.46
N ILE A 61 -14.25 22.95 2.36
CA ILE A 61 -14.42 21.49 2.41
C ILE A 61 -13.59 20.85 1.30
N SER A 62 -13.69 21.38 0.08
CA SER A 62 -12.96 20.87 -1.09
C SER A 62 -11.44 20.99 -0.97
N LEU A 63 -10.94 22.02 -0.27
CA LEU A 63 -9.50 22.31 -0.16
C LEU A 63 -8.85 21.68 1.08
N LEU A 64 -9.39 21.94 2.27
CA LEU A 64 -8.70 21.66 3.55
C LEU A 64 -9.02 20.29 4.15
N TYR A 65 -10.18 19.71 3.84
CA TYR A 65 -10.66 18.49 4.48
C TYR A 65 -10.33 17.24 3.68
N PRO A 66 -10.24 16.07 4.33
CA PRO A 66 -9.91 14.81 3.67
C PRO A 66 -10.81 14.53 2.47
N THR A 67 -10.27 13.83 1.47
CA THR A 67 -11.08 13.34 0.35
C THR A 67 -12.23 12.47 0.84
N GLY A 68 -13.42 12.68 0.28
CA GLY A 68 -14.64 11.96 0.68
C GLY A 68 -15.44 12.66 1.78
N THR A 69 -14.95 13.77 2.35
CA THR A 69 -15.76 14.60 3.25
C THR A 69 -16.98 15.15 2.50
N PRO A 70 -18.22 14.87 2.97
CA PRO A 70 -19.42 15.36 2.31
C PRO A 70 -19.51 16.89 2.35
N PHE A 71 -19.93 17.48 1.23
CA PHE A 71 -20.30 18.90 1.19
C PHE A 71 -21.55 19.18 2.04
N ASN A 72 -21.75 20.44 2.41
CA ASN A 72 -22.84 20.81 3.30
C ASN A 72 -24.22 20.46 2.68
N LYS A 73 -25.09 19.80 3.46
CA LYS A 73 -26.42 19.34 3.01
C LYS A 73 -27.59 20.24 3.44
N ALA A 74 -27.34 21.30 4.20
CA ALA A 74 -28.37 22.09 4.90
C ALA A 74 -29.48 22.70 4.02
N SER A 75 -29.35 22.69 2.69
CA SER A 75 -30.35 23.24 1.77
C SER A 75 -30.80 22.29 0.64
N ASN A 76 -30.35 21.03 0.60
CA ASN A 76 -30.70 20.10 -0.50
C ASN A 76 -31.81 19.13 -0.08
N SER A 77 -33.07 19.51 -0.37
CA SER A 77 -34.21 18.60 -0.46
C SER A 77 -34.07 17.67 -1.69
N GLY A 78 -33.16 16.70 -1.63
CA GLY A 78 -33.08 15.60 -2.60
C GLY A 78 -32.48 15.90 -3.97
N ARG A 79 -31.94 17.11 -4.22
CA ARG A 79 -31.32 17.47 -5.50
C ARG A 79 -29.80 17.20 -5.49
N SER A 80 -29.33 16.45 -6.49
CA SER A 80 -27.97 16.26 -7.04
C SER A 80 -26.78 16.17 -6.06
N GLU A 81 -25.90 15.20 -6.33
CA GLU A 81 -24.68 14.97 -5.56
C GLU A 81 -23.63 16.08 -5.79
N ARG A 82 -23.36 16.89 -4.76
CA ARG A 82 -22.35 17.96 -4.81
C ARG A 82 -20.95 17.34 -4.90
N SER A 83 -20.16 17.80 -5.86
CA SER A 83 -18.78 17.35 -6.09
C SER A 83 -17.91 18.46 -6.69
N ASP A 84 -16.60 18.26 -6.71
CA ASP A 84 -15.68 19.16 -7.42
C ASP A 84 -16.10 19.38 -8.88
N TYR A 85 -16.61 18.34 -9.55
CA TYR A 85 -17.11 18.42 -10.93
C TYR A 85 -18.32 19.35 -11.04
N THR A 86 -19.35 19.15 -10.20
CA THR A 86 -20.57 19.97 -10.25
C THR A 86 -20.28 21.42 -9.88
N TYR A 87 -19.33 21.65 -8.96
CA TYR A 87 -18.91 23.00 -8.61
C TYR A 87 -18.09 23.65 -9.71
N LEU A 88 -17.08 22.97 -10.27
CA LEU A 88 -16.30 23.53 -11.38
C LEU A 88 -17.18 23.90 -12.58
N ARG A 89 -18.12 23.03 -12.95
CA ARG A 89 -19.09 23.31 -14.02
C ARG A 89 -20.19 24.30 -13.63
N GLY A 90 -20.36 24.60 -12.35
CA GLY A 90 -21.39 25.49 -11.83
C GLY A 90 -22.81 24.94 -12.05
N MET A 91 -23.14 23.80 -11.46
CA MET A 91 -24.50 23.24 -11.55
C MET A 91 -25.51 24.17 -10.88
N VAL A 92 -26.53 24.63 -11.64
CA VAL A 92 -27.57 25.55 -11.15
C VAL A 92 -28.86 24.81 -10.80
N GLY A 93 -29.15 23.72 -11.51
CA GLY A 93 -30.38 22.99 -11.34
C GLY A 93 -30.47 21.77 -12.22
N VAL A 94 -31.66 21.18 -12.27
CA VAL A 94 -32.01 20.07 -13.14
C VAL A 94 -33.13 20.58 -14.04
N GLY A 95 -32.90 20.58 -15.34
CA GLY A 95 -33.89 20.93 -16.35
C GLY A 95 -34.66 19.68 -16.76
N SER A 96 -35.98 19.76 -16.75
CA SER A 96 -36.82 18.68 -17.26
C SER A 96 -36.88 18.77 -18.78
N THR A 97 -36.26 17.80 -19.45
CA THR A 97 -36.35 17.61 -20.91
C THR A 97 -37.28 16.43 -21.23
N GLU A 98 -37.77 16.33 -22.48
CA GLU A 98 -38.62 15.21 -22.92
C GLU A 98 -37.96 13.83 -22.72
N THR A 99 -36.62 13.79 -22.67
CA THR A 99 -35.77 12.61 -22.44
C THR A 99 -35.42 12.36 -20.97
N GLY A 100 -35.86 13.22 -20.05
CA GLY A 100 -35.61 13.12 -18.61
C GLY A 100 -35.01 14.39 -18.00
N ASP A 101 -34.73 14.29 -16.70
CA ASP A 101 -34.15 15.35 -15.89
C ASP A 101 -32.62 15.46 -16.13
N GLU A 102 -32.16 16.50 -16.84
CA GLU A 102 -30.74 16.74 -17.10
C GLU A 102 -30.16 17.88 -16.25
N PRO A 103 -28.95 17.74 -15.68
CA PRO A 103 -28.31 18.81 -14.92
C PRO A 103 -27.88 19.99 -15.80
N LEU A 104 -28.33 21.19 -15.43
CA LEU A 104 -27.94 22.47 -16.04
C LEU A 104 -26.67 23.01 -15.38
N TYR A 105 -25.67 23.32 -16.22
CA TYR A 105 -24.36 23.82 -15.81
C TYR A 105 -24.10 25.21 -16.40
N LEU A 106 -23.48 26.10 -15.62
CA LEU A 106 -23.04 27.43 -16.06
C LEU A 106 -21.86 27.38 -17.04
N ARG A 107 -21.02 26.34 -16.96
CA ARG A 107 -19.74 26.26 -17.68
C ARG A 107 -19.56 24.94 -18.41
N GLY A 108 -18.64 24.93 -19.37
CA GLY A 108 -18.22 23.74 -20.11
C GLY A 108 -18.99 23.47 -21.39
N ARG A 109 -19.85 24.41 -21.81
CA ARG A 109 -20.45 24.46 -23.14
C ARG A 109 -20.41 25.89 -23.65
N ASP A 110 -20.26 26.08 -24.95
CA ASP A 110 -20.43 27.38 -25.60
C ASP A 110 -21.91 27.67 -25.95
N GLU A 111 -22.15 28.80 -26.60
CA GLU A 111 -23.49 29.26 -27.03
C GLU A 111 -24.17 28.27 -27.99
N ASN A 112 -23.40 27.47 -28.72
CA ASN A 112 -23.91 26.44 -29.64
C ASN A 112 -24.07 25.07 -28.94
N GLY A 113 -23.78 24.99 -27.65
CA GLY A 113 -23.85 23.76 -26.87
C GLY A 113 -22.66 22.82 -27.04
N ALA A 114 -21.61 23.22 -27.76
CA ALA A 114 -20.42 22.40 -27.96
C ALA A 114 -19.56 22.38 -26.68
N PRO A 115 -18.97 21.22 -26.30
CA PRO A 115 -18.17 21.12 -25.09
C PRO A 115 -16.94 22.04 -25.12
N GLN A 116 -16.67 22.72 -24.02
CA GLN A 116 -15.54 23.64 -23.86
C GLN A 116 -14.71 23.24 -22.63
N PRO A 117 -13.39 23.48 -22.63
CA PRO A 117 -12.58 23.23 -21.46
C PRO A 117 -12.99 24.18 -20.33
N VAL A 118 -12.89 23.71 -19.08
CA VAL A 118 -13.19 24.52 -17.89
C VAL A 118 -12.05 24.35 -16.90
N TRP A 119 -11.49 25.48 -16.46
CA TRP A 119 -10.54 25.51 -15.37
C TRP A 119 -11.09 26.33 -14.21
N GLY A 120 -10.66 25.98 -13.00
CA GLY A 120 -11.03 26.67 -11.77
C GLY A 120 -9.94 26.55 -10.72
N ALA A 121 -10.07 27.33 -9.66
CA ALA A 121 -9.11 27.35 -8.57
C ALA A 121 -9.78 27.71 -7.24
N ILE A 122 -9.31 27.10 -6.16
CA ILE A 122 -9.60 27.50 -4.79
C ILE A 122 -8.26 27.77 -4.12
N VAL A 123 -8.07 28.97 -3.60
CA VAL A 123 -6.83 29.39 -2.95
C VAL A 123 -7.15 30.01 -1.60
N ASP A 124 -6.71 29.39 -0.53
CA ASP A 124 -6.79 29.95 0.82
C ASP A 124 -5.40 30.44 1.23
N THR A 125 -5.32 31.64 1.78
CA THR A 125 -4.09 32.19 2.37
C THR A 125 -4.30 32.37 3.86
N TYR A 126 -3.48 31.70 4.65
CA TYR A 126 -3.47 31.76 6.10
C TYR A 126 -2.29 32.59 6.59
N ARG A 127 -2.52 33.32 7.68
CA ARG A 127 -1.49 34.04 8.42
C ARG A 127 -1.42 33.52 9.84
N ASN A 128 -0.23 33.14 10.28
CA ASN A 128 0.02 32.83 11.68
C ASN A 128 0.14 34.15 12.46
N GLN A 129 -0.78 34.39 13.40
CA GLN A 129 -0.79 35.61 14.21
C GLN A 129 0.36 35.67 15.22
N THR A 130 0.92 34.52 15.59
CA THR A 130 2.03 34.41 16.54
C THR A 130 3.37 34.65 15.85
N THR A 131 3.61 33.98 14.71
CA THR A 131 4.91 34.01 14.01
C THR A 131 4.95 34.99 12.83
N GLY A 132 3.80 35.48 12.37
CA GLY A 132 3.69 36.30 11.17
C GLY A 132 3.82 35.53 9.85
N GLN A 133 4.05 34.22 9.91
CA GLN A 133 4.21 33.36 8.74
C GLN A 133 2.96 33.38 7.85
N VAL A 134 3.18 33.23 6.55
CA VAL A 134 2.12 33.11 5.53
C VAL A 134 2.17 31.71 4.96
N LEU A 135 1.00 31.10 4.83
CA LEU A 135 0.82 29.79 4.22
C LEU A 135 -0.35 29.86 3.24
N SER A 136 -0.07 29.77 1.95
CA SER A 136 -1.09 29.64 0.91
C SER A 136 -1.24 28.19 0.49
N CYS A 137 -2.49 27.75 0.44
CA CYS A 137 -2.92 26.44 0.01
C CYS A 137 -3.82 26.61 -1.21
N ALA A 138 -3.50 25.96 -2.33
CA ALA A 138 -4.25 26.10 -3.56
C ALA A 138 -4.58 24.75 -4.19
N LYS A 139 -5.80 24.64 -4.73
CA LYS A 139 -6.30 23.52 -5.51
C LYS A 139 -6.73 24.05 -6.87
N PHE A 140 -6.00 23.67 -7.91
CA PHE A 140 -6.33 23.96 -9.30
C PHE A 140 -7.07 22.78 -9.92
N LEU A 141 -8.13 23.07 -10.67
CA LEU A 141 -9.03 22.09 -11.25
C LEU A 141 -9.14 22.32 -12.74
N TYR A 142 -9.20 21.23 -13.52
CA TYR A 142 -9.31 21.31 -14.97
C TYR A 142 -10.19 20.18 -15.54
N LEU A 143 -11.05 20.53 -16.48
CA LEU A 143 -11.85 19.64 -17.31
C LEU A 143 -11.59 19.93 -18.79
N MET A 144 -11.28 18.88 -19.54
CA MET A 144 -11.23 18.91 -21.00
C MET A 144 -12.65 18.90 -21.60
N PRO A 145 -12.82 19.31 -22.87
CA PRO A 145 -14.09 19.18 -23.57
C PRO A 145 -14.62 17.75 -23.51
N GLY A 146 -15.82 17.56 -22.98
CA GLY A 146 -16.49 16.26 -22.90
C GLY A 146 -16.16 15.40 -21.68
N ASP A 147 -15.26 15.85 -20.80
CA ASP A 147 -14.93 15.15 -19.56
C ASP A 147 -16.14 15.00 -18.63
N GLY A 148 -16.23 13.85 -17.97
CA GLY A 148 -17.25 13.52 -16.99
C GLY A 148 -16.84 13.79 -15.55
N ARG A 149 -17.65 13.27 -14.61
CA ARG A 149 -17.48 13.51 -13.16
C ARG A 149 -16.15 12.98 -12.60
N GLY A 150 -15.65 11.86 -13.14
CA GLY A 150 -14.40 11.23 -12.71
C GLY A 150 -13.14 11.91 -13.26
N ASP A 151 -13.27 12.71 -14.32
CA ASP A 151 -12.14 13.16 -15.14
C ASP A 151 -11.57 14.52 -14.71
N VAL A 152 -12.05 15.06 -13.58
CA VAL A 152 -11.54 16.32 -13.01
C VAL A 152 -10.06 16.17 -12.66
N ARG A 153 -9.18 16.84 -13.41
CA ARG A 153 -7.75 16.87 -13.12
C ARG A 153 -7.49 17.86 -12.00
N ARG A 154 -6.65 17.47 -11.04
CA ARG A 154 -6.38 18.21 -9.81
C ARG A 154 -4.89 18.44 -9.67
N GLN A 155 -4.51 19.67 -9.35
CA GLN A 155 -3.15 20.00 -8.95
C GLN A 155 -3.20 20.80 -7.66
N TYR A 156 -2.38 20.41 -6.68
CA TYR A 156 -2.33 21.05 -5.38
C TYR A 156 -1.02 21.80 -5.21
N VAL A 157 -1.09 22.98 -4.60
CA VAL A 157 0.07 23.84 -4.37
C VAL A 157 0.07 24.35 -2.94
N VAL A 158 1.25 24.31 -2.31
CA VAL A 158 1.53 24.97 -1.03
C VAL A 158 2.66 25.97 -1.24
N TRP A 159 2.49 27.19 -0.71
CA TRP A 159 3.50 28.22 -0.83
C TRP A 159 3.55 29.13 0.39
N GLY A 160 4.76 29.53 0.80
CA GLY A 160 4.98 30.47 1.90
C GLY A 160 4.68 31.94 1.57
N LYS A 161 3.96 32.20 0.47
CA LYS A 161 3.63 33.53 -0.06
C LYS A 161 2.23 33.50 -0.66
N PRO A 162 1.54 34.66 -0.77
CA PRO A 162 0.22 34.73 -1.39
C PRO A 162 0.21 34.19 -2.83
N VAL A 163 -0.68 33.25 -3.11
CA VAL A 163 -0.92 32.72 -4.46
C VAL A 163 -2.01 33.56 -5.16
N ASP A 164 -1.70 34.08 -6.35
CA ASP A 164 -2.67 34.75 -7.23
C ASP A 164 -3.11 33.80 -8.35
N PRO A 165 -4.29 33.16 -8.26
CA PRO A 165 -4.71 32.14 -9.22
C PRO A 165 -4.91 32.68 -10.63
N ARG A 166 -5.09 34.00 -10.82
CA ARG A 166 -5.28 34.61 -12.14
C ARG A 166 -4.06 34.44 -13.06
N ARG A 167 -2.87 34.29 -12.48
CA ARG A 167 -1.63 34.06 -13.23
C ARG A 167 -1.63 32.73 -13.99
N MET A 168 -2.51 31.79 -13.63
CA MET A 168 -2.64 30.52 -14.33
C MET A 168 -3.52 30.60 -15.59
N ASP A 169 -4.23 31.70 -15.82
CA ASP A 169 -5.09 31.85 -17.00
C ASP A 169 -4.30 31.79 -18.32
N GLN A 170 -3.00 32.12 -18.29
CA GLN A 170 -2.10 31.97 -19.43
C GLN A 170 -1.93 30.50 -19.91
N TYR A 171 -2.30 29.52 -19.07
CA TYR A 171 -2.25 28.10 -19.40
C TYR A 171 -3.64 27.48 -19.56
N ARG A 172 -4.70 28.29 -19.76
CA ARG A 172 -6.09 27.84 -19.79
C ARG A 172 -6.41 26.78 -20.86
N ASP A 173 -5.60 26.69 -21.90
CA ASP A 173 -5.85 25.80 -23.05
C ASP A 173 -5.48 24.33 -22.79
N ALA A 174 -4.81 24.03 -21.68
CA ALA A 174 -4.42 22.67 -21.31
C ALA A 174 -4.47 22.43 -19.80
N PRO A 175 -4.58 21.18 -19.34
CA PRO A 175 -4.48 20.84 -17.93
C PRO A 175 -3.17 21.34 -17.31
N PHE A 176 -3.27 21.93 -16.12
CA PHE A 176 -2.09 22.47 -15.43
C PHE A 176 -1.10 21.37 -15.06
N THR A 177 0.18 21.68 -15.29
CA THR A 177 1.30 20.80 -14.95
C THR A 177 2.08 21.34 -13.74
N PRO A 178 2.75 20.47 -12.96
CA PRO A 178 3.63 20.91 -11.88
C PRO A 178 4.74 21.87 -12.35
N ALA A 179 5.22 21.71 -13.59
CA ALA A 179 6.24 22.59 -14.17
C ALA A 179 5.71 24.03 -14.37
N GLN A 180 4.51 24.18 -14.92
CA GLN A 180 3.86 25.50 -15.08
C GLN A 180 3.59 26.18 -13.74
N LEU A 181 3.17 25.40 -12.74
CA LEU A 181 2.93 25.91 -11.39
C LEU A 181 4.23 26.42 -10.74
N LYS A 182 5.32 25.66 -10.83
CA LYS A 182 6.65 26.07 -10.33
C LYS A 182 7.24 27.27 -11.08
N ALA A 183 6.98 27.37 -12.38
CA ALA A 183 7.38 28.54 -13.17
C ALA A 183 6.61 29.80 -12.75
N THR A 184 5.32 29.66 -12.41
CA THR A 184 4.46 30.80 -12.04
C THR A 184 4.66 31.23 -10.58
N TYR A 185 4.87 30.25 -9.69
CA TYR A 185 5.08 30.41 -8.25
C TYR A 185 6.43 29.79 -7.86
N PRO A 186 7.53 30.57 -7.92
CA PRO A 186 8.86 30.08 -7.56
C PRO A 186 8.89 29.58 -6.12
N ASP A 187 9.54 28.44 -5.87
CA ASP A 187 9.66 27.81 -4.54
C ASP A 187 8.36 27.20 -3.97
N CYS A 188 7.30 27.08 -4.78
CA CYS A 188 6.10 26.37 -4.34
C CYS A 188 6.30 24.85 -4.30
N LEU A 189 5.60 24.19 -3.38
CA LEU A 189 5.47 22.75 -3.33
C LEU A 189 4.23 22.33 -4.11
N THR A 190 4.38 21.34 -4.99
CA THR A 190 3.30 20.80 -5.81
C THR A 190 3.01 19.36 -5.43
N PHE A 191 1.75 18.98 -5.30
CA PHE A 191 1.35 17.63 -4.93
C PHE A 191 0.37 17.04 -5.96
N PRO A 192 0.60 15.81 -6.44
CA PRO A 192 -0.30 15.14 -7.37
C PRO A 192 -1.51 14.48 -6.68
N SER A 193 -1.39 14.15 -5.39
CA SER A 193 -2.45 13.53 -4.60
C SER A 193 -2.96 14.46 -3.50
N ALA A 194 -4.25 14.36 -3.22
CA ALA A 194 -4.89 15.11 -2.15
C ALA A 194 -4.36 14.71 -0.78
N GLU A 195 -4.12 13.40 -0.56
CA GLU A 195 -3.61 12.87 0.70
C GLU A 195 -2.26 13.47 1.09
N ALA A 196 -1.27 13.46 0.17
CA ALA A 196 0.04 14.03 0.44
C ALA A 196 -0.03 15.55 0.70
N PHE A 197 -0.91 16.25 -0.04
CA PHE A 197 -1.18 17.66 0.19
C PHE A 197 -1.77 17.92 1.58
N HIS A 198 -2.79 17.14 1.97
CA HIS A 198 -3.47 17.25 3.25
C HIS A 198 -2.55 16.96 4.43
N THR A 199 -1.77 15.88 4.38
CA THR A 199 -0.75 15.58 5.40
C THR A 199 0.23 16.74 5.59
N HIS A 200 0.67 17.37 4.49
CA HIS A 200 1.59 18.50 4.54
C HIS A 200 0.96 19.75 5.18
N ILE A 201 -0.23 20.18 4.71
CA ILE A 201 -0.87 21.39 5.23
C ILE A 201 -1.31 21.23 6.68
N TRP A 202 -1.79 20.05 7.07
CA TRP A 202 -2.19 19.78 8.45
C TRP A 202 -0.98 19.81 9.37
N SER A 203 0.12 19.18 8.97
CA SER A 203 1.39 19.25 9.72
C SER A 203 1.88 20.69 9.87
N ALA A 204 1.85 21.50 8.79
CA ALA A 204 2.26 22.90 8.83
C ALA A 204 1.38 23.78 9.75
N MET A 205 0.09 23.44 9.87
CA MET A 205 -0.86 24.15 10.74
C MET A 205 -0.93 23.58 12.17
N GLY A 206 -0.22 22.48 12.47
CA GLY A 206 -0.36 21.77 13.74
C GLY A 206 -1.70 21.03 13.91
N LEU A 207 -2.36 20.68 12.80
CA LEU A 207 -3.61 19.94 12.76
C LEU A 207 -3.35 18.44 12.53
N SER A 208 -4.30 17.61 12.94
CA SER A 208 -4.38 16.20 12.59
C SER A 208 -5.60 15.93 11.72
N GLU A 209 -5.59 14.82 11.00
CA GLU A 209 -6.74 14.39 10.21
C GLU A 209 -8.01 14.26 11.07
N ALA A 210 -7.88 13.68 12.28
CA ALA A 210 -8.96 13.56 13.24
C ALA A 210 -9.51 14.93 13.67
N ALA A 211 -8.63 15.92 13.90
CA ALA A 211 -9.03 17.29 14.23
C ALA A 211 -9.82 17.93 13.07
N CYS A 212 -9.40 17.72 11.82
CA CYS A 212 -10.13 18.18 10.65
C CYS A 212 -11.48 17.48 10.51
N ARG A 213 -11.58 16.16 10.70
CA ARG A 213 -12.87 15.44 10.69
C ARG A 213 -13.83 15.97 11.76
N LEU A 214 -13.33 16.22 12.97
CA LEU A 214 -14.11 16.81 14.05
C LEU A 214 -14.60 18.22 13.71
N LEU A 215 -13.72 19.06 13.15
CA LEU A 215 -14.06 20.43 12.74
C LEU A 215 -15.16 20.44 11.67
N HIS A 216 -15.08 19.54 10.68
CA HIS A 216 -16.13 19.40 9.66
C HIS A 216 -17.48 19.08 10.29
N LYS A 217 -17.51 18.13 11.23
CA LYS A 217 -18.74 17.71 11.91
C LYS A 217 -19.38 18.83 12.73
N ILE A 218 -18.57 19.67 13.37
CA ILE A 218 -19.05 20.87 14.08
C ILE A 218 -19.63 21.88 13.08
N GLN A 219 -18.94 22.10 11.95
CA GLN A 219 -19.37 23.05 10.92
C GLN A 219 -20.61 22.61 10.15
N SER A 220 -20.80 21.30 9.96
CA SER A 220 -21.94 20.76 9.21
C SER A 220 -23.26 20.90 9.96
N ALA A 221 -23.24 21.40 11.21
CA ALA A 221 -24.42 21.59 12.07
C ALA A 221 -25.30 20.33 12.15
N ASP A 222 -24.71 19.17 11.90
CA ASP A 222 -25.36 17.88 12.02
C ASP A 222 -25.34 17.57 13.52
N ALA A 223 -26.21 18.28 14.25
CA ALA A 223 -26.28 18.25 15.70
C ALA A 223 -26.43 16.79 16.11
N PRO A 224 -25.38 16.14 16.63
CA PRO A 224 -25.48 14.75 16.99
C PRO A 224 -26.43 14.70 18.17
N SER A 225 -27.47 13.88 18.05
CA SER A 225 -28.52 13.77 19.06
C SER A 225 -27.96 13.32 20.42
N ARG A 226 -26.74 12.77 20.47
CA ARG A 226 -26.02 12.35 21.68
C ARG A 226 -24.54 12.70 21.61
N LEU A 227 -24.00 13.14 22.76
CA LEU A 227 -22.57 13.42 22.98
C LEU A 227 -21.68 12.22 22.59
N ASP A 228 -22.15 10.99 22.84
CA ASP A 228 -21.43 9.75 22.53
C ASP A 228 -21.09 9.59 21.04
N ASP A 229 -21.93 10.11 20.15
CA ASP A 229 -21.72 10.01 18.70
C ASP A 229 -20.66 11.01 18.21
N ILE A 230 -20.40 12.08 18.97
CA ILE A 230 -19.25 12.97 18.76
C ILE A 230 -17.97 12.21 19.07
N PHE A 231 -17.92 11.52 20.21
CA PHE A 231 -16.73 10.78 20.63
C PHE A 231 -16.44 9.56 19.74
N LYS A 232 -17.44 8.74 19.45
CA LYS A 232 -17.28 7.51 18.65
C LYS A 232 -16.93 7.74 17.19
N GLN A 233 -17.40 8.84 16.60
CA GLN A 233 -17.20 9.10 15.17
C GLN A 233 -16.17 10.20 14.89
N GLY A 234 -15.86 11.05 15.88
CA GLY A 234 -15.00 12.24 15.70
C GLY A 234 -13.72 12.24 16.52
N VAL A 235 -13.68 11.53 17.65
CA VAL A 235 -12.50 11.51 18.55
C VAL A 235 -11.82 10.16 18.55
N LEU A 236 -12.61 9.08 18.49
CA LEU A 236 -12.10 7.72 18.41
C LEU A 236 -11.75 7.41 16.96
N GLY A 237 -10.45 7.32 16.68
CA GLY A 237 -9.94 6.75 15.44
C GLY A 237 -10.32 5.27 15.32
N VAL A 238 -10.18 4.71 14.12
CA VAL A 238 -10.31 3.27 13.92
C VAL A 238 -9.26 2.57 14.81
N PRO A 239 -9.64 1.63 15.68
CA PRO A 239 -8.67 0.96 16.54
C PRO A 239 -7.61 0.23 15.72
N GLU A 240 -6.35 0.38 16.09
CA GLU A 240 -5.19 -0.32 15.48
C GLU A 240 -5.40 -1.84 15.41
N ALA A 241 -6.18 -2.39 16.34
CA ALA A 241 -6.58 -3.79 16.36
C ALA A 241 -7.28 -4.26 15.07
N LEU A 242 -8.02 -3.39 14.37
CA LEU A 242 -8.67 -3.74 13.11
C LEU A 242 -7.67 -3.86 11.95
N ASP A 243 -6.65 -2.99 11.93
CA ASP A 243 -5.57 -3.08 10.94
C ASP A 243 -4.70 -4.31 11.21
N LEU A 244 -4.35 -4.58 12.47
CA LEU A 244 -3.67 -5.81 12.89
C LEU A 244 -4.47 -7.06 12.49
N ALA A 245 -5.80 -7.04 12.67
CA ALA A 245 -6.65 -8.15 12.26
C ALA A 245 -6.64 -8.37 10.74
N ARG A 246 -6.70 -7.29 9.95
CA ARG A 246 -6.57 -7.39 8.49
C ARG A 246 -5.22 -7.95 8.06
N THR A 247 -4.13 -7.42 8.59
CA THR A 247 -2.78 -7.93 8.30
C THR A 247 -2.66 -9.41 8.66
N THR A 248 -3.27 -9.83 9.77
CA THR A 248 -3.27 -11.25 10.18
C THR A 248 -4.03 -12.15 9.19
N VAL A 249 -5.15 -11.66 8.63
CA VAL A 249 -5.90 -12.38 7.60
C VAL A 249 -5.09 -12.47 6.30
N GLU A 250 -4.50 -11.36 5.85
CA GLU A 250 -3.63 -11.33 4.67
C GLU A 250 -2.42 -12.26 4.83
N ASP A 251 -1.80 -12.29 6.01
CA ASP A 251 -0.72 -13.22 6.33
C ASP A 251 -1.19 -14.68 6.30
N TYR A 252 -2.39 -14.98 6.83
CA TYR A 252 -2.95 -16.33 6.80
C TYR A 252 -3.20 -16.81 5.36
N GLU A 253 -3.81 -15.99 4.52
CA GLU A 253 -4.04 -16.31 3.10
C GLU A 253 -2.70 -16.61 2.39
N ARG A 254 -1.68 -15.79 2.65
CA ARG A 254 -0.34 -16.01 2.11
C ARG A 254 0.29 -17.31 2.62
N TYR A 255 0.09 -17.68 3.89
CA TYR A 255 0.60 -18.94 4.42
C TYR A 255 -0.14 -20.14 3.85
N ASP A 256 -1.45 -20.04 3.64
CA ASP A 256 -2.28 -21.08 3.04
C ASP A 256 -1.86 -21.36 1.59
N GLU A 257 -1.68 -20.32 0.78
CA GLU A 257 -1.18 -20.45 -0.60
C GLU A 257 0.20 -21.11 -0.64
N ASN A 258 1.11 -20.69 0.24
CA ASN A 258 2.46 -21.28 0.32
C ASN A 258 2.40 -22.75 0.76
N PHE A 259 1.54 -23.08 1.71
CA PHE A 259 1.36 -24.46 2.17
C PHE A 259 0.85 -25.35 1.04
N HIS A 260 -0.19 -24.92 0.32
CA HIS A 260 -0.71 -25.65 -0.83
C HIS A 260 0.32 -25.82 -1.94
N ALA A 261 1.13 -24.79 -2.24
CA ALA A 261 2.22 -24.90 -3.20
C ALA A 261 3.31 -25.91 -2.77
N MET A 262 3.62 -25.98 -1.47
CA MET A 262 4.59 -26.95 -0.93
C MET A 262 4.04 -28.37 -0.89
N ASP A 263 2.77 -28.56 -0.53
CA ASP A 263 2.10 -29.85 -0.57
C ASP A 263 2.05 -30.39 -2.02
N GLU A 264 1.70 -29.54 -2.98
CA GLU A 264 1.68 -29.95 -4.39
C GLU A 264 3.08 -30.33 -4.90
N LYS A 265 4.12 -29.55 -4.56
CA LYS A 265 5.51 -29.90 -4.88
C LYS A 265 5.94 -31.21 -4.25
N THR A 266 5.54 -31.47 -3.00
CA THR A 266 5.86 -32.72 -2.29
C THR A 266 5.20 -33.92 -2.99
N ARG A 267 3.92 -33.83 -3.33
CA ARG A 267 3.20 -34.87 -4.10
C ARG A 267 3.84 -35.13 -5.47
N ARG A 268 4.26 -34.07 -6.18
CA ARG A 268 4.98 -34.20 -7.45
C ARG A 268 6.33 -34.90 -7.26
N MET A 269 7.09 -34.54 -6.23
CA MET A 269 8.36 -35.20 -5.90
C MET A 269 8.20 -36.67 -5.58
N ASP A 270 7.18 -37.04 -4.81
CA ASP A 270 6.92 -38.46 -4.48
C ASP A 270 6.51 -39.27 -5.72
N THR A 271 5.73 -38.67 -6.61
CA THR A 271 5.40 -39.30 -7.90
C THR A 271 6.66 -39.54 -8.74
N LEU A 272 7.56 -38.54 -8.82
CA LEU A 272 8.82 -38.67 -9.55
C LEU A 272 9.76 -39.70 -8.92
N ARG A 273 9.80 -39.80 -7.59
CA ARG A 273 10.54 -40.87 -6.88
C ARG A 273 10.02 -42.25 -7.25
N GLY A 274 8.70 -42.42 -7.33
CA GLY A 274 8.08 -43.68 -7.79
C GLY A 274 8.53 -44.07 -9.19
N ILE A 275 8.58 -43.11 -10.12
CA ILE A 275 9.09 -43.36 -11.49
C ILE A 275 10.58 -43.72 -11.47
N GLN A 276 11.40 -43.02 -10.67
CA GLN A 276 12.83 -43.35 -10.54
C GLN A 276 13.05 -44.76 -9.97
N GLN A 277 12.29 -45.16 -8.96
CA GLN A 277 12.35 -46.51 -8.39
C GLN A 277 11.95 -47.56 -9.42
N ALA A 278 10.82 -47.38 -10.11
CA ALA A 278 10.36 -48.30 -11.15
C ALA A 278 11.37 -48.40 -12.31
N TYR A 279 12.01 -47.29 -12.70
CA TYR A 279 13.07 -47.30 -13.69
C TYR A 279 14.32 -48.04 -13.18
N GLY A 280 14.69 -47.85 -11.91
CA GLY A 280 15.78 -48.59 -11.26
C GLY A 280 15.54 -50.11 -11.28
N GLU A 281 14.32 -50.55 -10.95
CA GLU A 281 13.90 -51.95 -11.03
C GLU A 281 13.95 -52.48 -12.47
N TYR A 282 13.42 -51.72 -13.43
CA TYR A 282 13.48 -52.07 -14.85
C TYR A 282 14.92 -52.18 -15.36
N ALA A 283 15.78 -51.22 -15.02
CA ALA A 283 17.18 -51.20 -15.42
C ALA A 283 17.95 -52.38 -14.82
N ALA A 284 17.69 -52.72 -13.56
CA ALA A 284 18.25 -53.90 -12.90
C ALA A 284 17.79 -55.20 -13.57
N ALA A 285 16.49 -55.34 -13.86
CA ALA A 285 15.95 -56.50 -14.56
C ALA A 285 16.52 -56.64 -15.98
N ARG A 286 16.64 -55.52 -16.72
CA ARG A 286 17.25 -55.49 -18.05
C ARG A 286 18.75 -55.81 -18.01
N GLY A 287 19.46 -55.35 -16.98
CA GLY A 287 20.85 -55.71 -16.73
C GLY A 287 21.02 -57.21 -16.50
N LYS A 288 20.14 -57.82 -15.69
CA LYS A 288 20.09 -59.29 -15.52
C LYS A 288 19.85 -60.00 -16.85
N ALA A 289 18.87 -59.56 -17.64
CA ALA A 289 18.59 -60.16 -18.96
C ALA A 289 19.78 -60.06 -19.92
N ARG A 290 20.43 -58.88 -20.00
CA ARG A 290 21.66 -58.68 -20.80
C ARG A 290 22.82 -59.53 -20.32
N ALA A 291 22.92 -59.81 -19.02
CA ALA A 291 23.95 -60.72 -18.51
C ALA A 291 23.82 -62.12 -19.13
N PHE A 292 22.63 -62.56 -19.54
CA PHE A 292 22.41 -63.84 -20.21
C PHE A 292 22.50 -63.78 -21.75
N GLU A 293 22.61 -62.59 -22.35
CA GLU A 293 22.73 -62.41 -23.81
C GLU A 293 23.98 -63.06 -24.44
N PRO A 294 25.15 -63.11 -23.79
CA PRO A 294 26.32 -63.86 -24.29
C PRO A 294 26.08 -65.37 -24.41
N VAL A 295 25.05 -65.90 -23.74
CA VAL A 295 24.71 -67.33 -23.72
C VAL A 295 23.73 -67.70 -24.85
N LYS A 296 23.39 -66.78 -25.75
CA LYS A 296 22.60 -67.10 -26.96
C LYS A 296 23.39 -68.09 -27.84
N PRO A 297 22.94 -69.35 -28.01
CA PRO A 297 23.62 -70.30 -28.87
C PRO A 297 23.28 -69.97 -30.32
N ALA A 298 24.13 -69.15 -30.96
CA ALA A 298 23.95 -68.83 -32.39
C ALA A 298 24.70 -69.79 -33.32
N VAL A 299 25.61 -70.64 -32.82
CA VAL A 299 26.35 -71.58 -33.66
C VAL A 299 26.69 -72.85 -32.86
N ASP A 300 26.24 -74.00 -33.38
CA ASP A 300 26.51 -75.33 -32.84
C ASP A 300 28.04 -75.57 -32.73
N GLY A 301 28.55 -75.69 -31.49
CA GLY A 301 29.90 -76.22 -31.23
C GLY A 301 30.68 -75.59 -30.07
N THR A 302 30.35 -74.38 -29.61
CA THR A 302 31.15 -73.63 -28.59
C THR A 302 30.45 -73.38 -27.25
N VAL A 303 29.32 -74.05 -27.00
CA VAL A 303 28.49 -73.86 -25.80
C VAL A 303 29.26 -74.05 -24.46
N PRO A 304 30.15 -75.04 -24.29
CA PRO A 304 30.84 -75.23 -22.99
C PRO A 304 31.85 -74.14 -22.65
N ALA A 305 32.53 -73.58 -23.65
CA ALA A 305 33.53 -72.53 -23.44
C ALA A 305 32.87 -71.18 -23.10
N VAL A 306 31.81 -70.82 -23.82
CA VAL A 306 31.04 -69.59 -23.58
C VAL A 306 30.39 -69.60 -22.19
N LEU A 307 29.84 -70.75 -21.76
CA LEU A 307 29.29 -70.90 -20.41
C LEU A 307 30.36 -70.76 -19.31
N ARG A 308 31.56 -71.30 -19.54
CA ARG A 308 32.68 -71.20 -18.59
C ARG A 308 33.15 -69.75 -18.44
N ASP A 309 33.34 -69.04 -19.55
CA ASP A 309 33.78 -67.64 -19.54
C ASP A 309 32.73 -66.73 -18.90
N TRP A 310 31.45 -66.98 -19.18
CA TRP A 310 30.34 -66.29 -18.52
C TRP A 310 30.32 -66.54 -17.01
N ALA A 311 30.45 -67.79 -16.57
CA ALA A 311 30.47 -68.14 -15.15
C ALA A 311 31.66 -67.51 -14.42
N LEU A 312 32.85 -67.50 -15.05
CA LEU A 312 34.04 -66.85 -14.50
C LEU A 312 33.92 -65.33 -14.44
N ALA A 313 33.28 -64.70 -15.43
CA ALA A 313 33.00 -63.27 -15.38
C ALA A 313 32.00 -62.92 -14.27
N ARG A 314 30.96 -63.75 -14.09
CA ARG A 314 29.97 -63.57 -13.03
C ARG A 314 30.56 -63.76 -11.63
N MET A 315 31.33 -64.83 -11.40
CA MET A 315 32.03 -65.06 -10.13
C MET A 315 32.99 -63.91 -9.80
N ARG A 316 33.74 -63.40 -10.79
CA ARG A 316 34.59 -62.21 -10.61
C ARG A 316 33.79 -60.97 -10.20
N GLY A 317 32.63 -60.76 -10.81
CA GLY A 317 31.73 -59.65 -10.45
C GLY A 317 31.17 -59.78 -9.03
N GLU A 318 30.73 -60.98 -8.64
CA GLU A 318 30.22 -61.24 -7.28
C GLU A 318 31.30 -61.03 -6.21
N VAL A 319 32.51 -61.54 -6.46
CA VAL A 319 33.66 -61.31 -5.56
C VAL A 319 34.01 -59.83 -5.48
N ALA A 320 34.02 -59.10 -6.60
CA ALA A 320 34.34 -57.67 -6.61
C ALA A 320 33.33 -56.80 -5.82
N VAL A 321 32.05 -57.20 -5.80
CA VAL A 321 31.00 -56.51 -5.02
C VAL A 321 31.15 -56.80 -3.52
N GLN A 322 31.51 -58.03 -3.15
CA GLN A 322 31.54 -58.47 -1.77
C GLN A 322 32.86 -58.13 -1.04
N LEU A 323 33.98 -58.09 -1.77
CA LEU A 323 35.32 -57.86 -1.23
C LEU A 323 35.44 -56.60 -0.35
N PRO A 324 34.84 -55.43 -0.69
CA PRO A 324 34.91 -54.25 0.16
C PRO A 324 34.18 -54.41 1.50
N ALA A 325 33.03 -55.11 1.51
CA ALA A 325 32.26 -55.37 2.72
C ALA A 325 33.03 -56.32 3.65
N ASP A 326 33.56 -57.42 3.09
CA ASP A 326 34.36 -58.39 3.85
C ASP A 326 35.65 -57.74 4.39
N SER A 327 36.28 -56.85 3.61
CA SER A 327 37.46 -56.09 4.05
C SER A 327 37.13 -55.13 5.20
N ALA A 328 35.97 -54.48 5.16
CA ALA A 328 35.52 -53.60 6.24
C ALA A 328 35.19 -54.38 7.51
N GLU A 329 34.56 -55.55 7.39
CA GLU A 329 34.29 -56.46 8.51
C GLU A 329 35.58 -56.97 9.14
N GLN A 330 36.57 -57.35 8.32
CA GLN A 330 37.90 -57.73 8.81
C GLN A 330 38.55 -56.58 9.60
N GLN A 331 38.54 -55.35 9.07
CA GLN A 331 39.11 -54.19 9.75
C GLN A 331 38.41 -53.91 11.08
N ASN A 332 37.08 -54.04 11.14
CA ASN A 332 36.32 -53.86 12.38
C ASN A 332 36.67 -54.92 13.42
N SER A 333 36.74 -56.19 13.02
CA SER A 333 37.12 -57.28 13.94
C SER A 333 38.56 -57.14 14.46
N GLU A 334 39.49 -56.68 13.61
CA GLU A 334 40.88 -56.38 14.03
C GLU A 334 40.94 -55.19 15.01
N ALA A 335 40.13 -54.15 14.80
CA ALA A 335 40.05 -53.01 15.71
C ALA A 335 39.47 -53.43 17.07
N GLU A 336 38.43 -54.25 17.08
CA GLU A 336 37.82 -54.78 18.30
C GLU A 336 38.80 -55.68 19.07
N ALA A 337 39.52 -56.57 18.38
CA ALA A 337 40.54 -57.41 18.99
C ALA A 337 41.68 -56.59 19.63
N LYS A 338 42.12 -55.50 18.98
CA LYS A 338 43.10 -54.56 19.56
C LYS A 338 42.57 -53.87 20.82
N LEU A 339 41.31 -53.48 20.82
CA LEU A 339 40.66 -52.81 21.95
C LEU A 339 40.52 -53.75 23.15
N LEU A 340 40.13 -55.00 22.91
CA LEU A 340 40.08 -56.05 23.93
C LEU A 340 41.45 -56.34 24.53
N ARG A 341 42.51 -56.44 23.72
CA ARG A 341 43.89 -56.65 24.22
C ARG A 341 44.34 -55.51 25.15
N ARG A 342 44.13 -54.25 24.75
CA ARG A 342 44.45 -53.09 25.60
C ARG A 342 43.69 -53.11 26.92
N ARG A 343 42.42 -53.54 26.89
CA ARG A 343 41.59 -53.67 28.11
C ARG A 343 42.11 -54.78 29.03
N THR A 344 42.57 -55.90 28.47
CA THR A 344 43.21 -56.97 29.24
C THR A 344 44.53 -56.51 29.86
N GLU A 345 45.34 -55.71 29.16
CA GLU A 345 46.58 -55.12 29.68
C GLU A 345 46.31 -54.11 30.81
N ASP A 346 45.30 -53.25 30.68
CA ASP A 346 44.89 -52.32 31.74
C ASP A 346 44.39 -53.06 32.99
N LEU A 347 43.60 -54.12 32.80
CA LEU A 347 43.11 -54.96 33.91
C LEU A 347 44.25 -55.69 34.63
N HIS A 348 45.25 -56.21 33.90
CA HIS A 348 46.45 -56.80 34.51
C HIS A 348 47.24 -55.76 35.31
N THR A 349 47.44 -54.56 34.75
CA THR A 349 48.14 -53.47 35.44
C THR A 349 47.43 -53.06 36.73
N ARG A 350 46.09 -53.00 36.72
CA ARG A 350 45.28 -52.74 37.93
C ARG A 350 45.37 -53.87 38.96
N LEU A 351 45.35 -55.13 38.51
CA LEU A 351 45.53 -56.28 39.40
C LEU A 351 46.90 -56.26 40.07
N ASP A 352 47.95 -55.92 39.34
CA ASP A 352 49.30 -55.80 39.89
C ASP A 352 49.43 -54.64 40.88
N MET A 353 48.79 -53.50 40.61
CA MET A 353 48.70 -52.39 41.58
C MET A 353 47.98 -52.79 42.88
N ILE A 354 46.84 -53.47 42.79
CA ILE A 354 46.09 -53.94 43.97
C ILE A 354 46.93 -54.97 44.75
N ARG A 355 47.59 -55.89 44.04
CA ARG A 355 48.48 -56.89 44.65
C ARG A 355 49.67 -56.24 45.37
N GLY A 356 50.23 -55.16 44.80
CA GLY A 356 51.26 -54.34 45.44
C GLY A 356 50.78 -53.62 46.70
N GLN A 357 49.54 -53.12 46.72
CA GLN A 357 48.94 -52.50 47.91
C GLN A 357 48.64 -53.50 49.04
N MET A 358 48.43 -54.77 48.72
CA MET A 358 48.18 -55.83 49.72
C MET A 358 49.45 -56.40 50.37
N GLN A 359 50.63 -56.15 49.80
CA GLN A 359 51.92 -56.65 50.29
C GLN A 359 52.78 -55.57 50.98
N GLY A 360 52.25 -54.35 51.15
CA GLY A 360 52.88 -53.23 51.85
C GLY A 360 52.30 -53.00 53.24
#